data_AF-A0A496SUU2-F1
#
_entry.id   AF-A0A496SUU2-F1
#
_cell.length_a   1.000
_cell.length_b   1.000
_cell.length_c   1.000
_cell.angle_alpha   90.00
_cell.angle_beta   90.00
_cell.angle_gamma   90.00
#
_symmetry.space_group_name_H-M   'P 1'
#
loop_
_entity.id
_entity.type
_entity.pdbx_description
1 polymer ?
#
loop_
_entity_poly.entity_id
_entity_poly.type
_entity_poly.pdbx_seq_one_letter_code
_entity_poly.pdbx_strand_id
1 'polypeptide(L)'
;MTNCTHPSSNGDEHGNLICTVCGETVGQMGQPYHFHEEQWNRFQETDHPDPFAIWLDTFLAEKEINIEAHVFCKQGPSGPNYIPLAVVIEFMKLTGQEEQNKIQMMLVKLDFANAPIIPLLDHLAGALAV
;
A
#
# COMPACT_ATOMS: atom_id res chain seq x y z
N MET A 1 -7.50 4.61 10.90
CA MET A 1 -8.30 4.00 11.97
C MET A 1 -7.63 2.69 12.32
N THR A 2 -7.33 2.46 13.60
CA THR A 2 -6.40 1.41 14.06
C THR A 2 -7.13 0.07 14.20
N ASN A 3 -6.61 -1.00 13.58
CA ASN A 3 -7.19 -2.35 13.63
C ASN A 3 -7.19 -2.92 15.07
N CYS A 4 -8.35 -3.31 15.59
CA CYS A 4 -8.53 -4.06 16.85
C CYS A 4 -8.39 -5.57 16.58
N THR A 5 -7.17 -6.13 16.60
CA THR A 5 -6.99 -7.56 16.26
C THR A 5 -6.96 -8.54 17.44
N HIS A 6 -6.92 -8.13 18.71
CA HIS A 6 -7.05 -9.08 19.81
C HIS A 6 -7.69 -8.44 21.06
N PRO A 7 -8.81 -8.98 21.59
CA PRO A 7 -9.27 -8.59 22.91
C PRO A 7 -8.22 -8.98 23.95
N SER A 8 -7.85 -8.03 24.81
CA SER A 8 -7.14 -8.35 26.05
C SER A 8 -8.01 -9.29 26.87
N SER A 9 -7.40 -10.34 27.44
CA SER A 9 -8.07 -11.30 28.32
C SER A 9 -8.62 -10.69 29.61
N ASN A 10 -8.32 -9.42 29.88
CA ASN A 10 -8.73 -8.72 31.09
C ASN A 10 -9.89 -7.79 30.74
N GLY A 11 -11.09 -8.17 31.21
CA GLY A 11 -12.28 -7.34 31.11
C GLY A 11 -12.25 -6.16 32.09
N ASP A 12 -13.16 -5.21 31.90
CA ASP A 12 -13.40 -4.13 32.86
C ASP A 12 -13.99 -4.65 34.19
N GLU A 13 -14.17 -3.76 35.15
CA GLU A 13 -14.77 -4.07 36.46
C GLU A 13 -16.21 -4.59 36.39
N HIS A 14 -16.83 -4.54 35.21
CA HIS A 14 -18.16 -5.04 34.90
C HIS A 14 -18.15 -6.35 34.09
N GLY A 15 -16.97 -6.90 33.78
CA GLY A 15 -16.83 -8.15 33.01
C GLY A 15 -16.98 -7.96 31.49
N ASN A 16 -16.92 -6.73 30.99
CA ASN A 16 -16.90 -6.45 29.55
C ASN A 16 -15.50 -6.64 28.98
N LEU A 17 -15.40 -7.29 27.84
CA LEU A 17 -14.18 -7.33 27.04
C LEU A 17 -14.01 -5.98 26.36
N ILE A 18 -12.88 -5.32 26.63
CA ILE A 18 -12.55 -4.02 26.04
C ILE A 18 -11.47 -4.20 24.97
N CYS A 19 -11.66 -3.60 23.79
CA CYS A 19 -10.57 -3.50 22.83
C CYS A 19 -9.50 -2.55 23.40
N THR A 20 -8.29 -3.06 23.63
CA THR A 20 -7.16 -2.27 24.14
C THR A 20 -6.62 -1.23 23.15
N VAL A 21 -7.08 -1.26 21.89
CA VAL A 21 -6.65 -0.34 20.83
C VAL A 21 -7.55 0.90 20.74
N CYS A 22 -8.87 0.76 20.91
CA CYS A 22 -9.81 1.88 20.81
C CYS A 22 -10.57 2.21 22.11
N GLY A 23 -10.48 1.37 23.15
CA GLY A 23 -11.18 1.56 24.42
C GLY A 23 -12.68 1.23 24.38
N GLU A 24 -13.18 0.70 23.27
CA GLU A 24 -14.59 0.36 23.11
C GLU A 24 -14.90 -1.07 23.62
N THR A 25 -16.13 -1.24 24.10
CA THR A 25 -16.65 -2.54 24.54
C THR A 25 -16.91 -3.45 23.35
N VAL A 26 -16.24 -4.60 23.30
CA VAL A 26 -16.33 -5.58 22.22
C VAL A 26 -17.11 -6.85 22.59
N GLY A 27 -17.56 -6.98 23.84
CA GLY A 27 -18.40 -8.09 24.27
C GLY A 27 -18.50 -8.23 25.79
N GLN A 28 -19.27 -9.20 26.25
CA GLN A 28 -19.39 -9.57 27.67
C GLN A 28 -18.81 -10.97 27.91
N MET A 29 -18.03 -11.14 28.98
CA MET A 29 -17.51 -12.46 29.37
C MET A 29 -18.66 -13.45 29.65
N GLY A 30 -18.65 -14.60 28.99
CA GLY A 30 -19.60 -15.69 29.23
C GLY A 30 -20.83 -15.70 28.31
N GLN A 31 -20.97 -14.76 27.38
CA GLN A 31 -21.95 -14.87 26.30
C GLN A 31 -21.33 -15.63 25.11
N PRO A 32 -22.04 -16.58 24.48
CA PRO A 32 -21.57 -17.16 23.22
C PRO A 32 -21.42 -16.02 22.21
N TYR A 33 -20.27 -15.97 21.54
CA TYR A 33 -20.02 -15.01 20.47
C TYR A 33 -21.07 -15.18 19.37
N HIS A 34 -22.16 -14.42 19.43
CA HIS A 34 -23.09 -14.26 18.32
C HIS A 34 -22.51 -13.23 17.36
N PHE A 35 -21.46 -13.64 16.66
CA PHE A 35 -20.99 -12.90 15.50
C PHE A 35 -22.05 -13.07 14.41
N HIS A 36 -22.81 -12.03 14.11
CA HIS A 36 -23.74 -12.05 12.98
C HIS A 36 -22.92 -12.16 11.69
N GLU A 37 -23.29 -13.06 10.77
CA GLU A 37 -22.64 -13.22 9.45
C GLU A 37 -22.55 -11.88 8.69
N GLU A 38 -23.49 -10.97 8.92
CA GLU A 38 -23.53 -9.60 8.37
C GLU A 38 -22.37 -8.69 8.85
N GLN A 39 -21.66 -9.05 9.92
CA GLN A 39 -20.47 -8.34 10.39
C GLN A 39 -19.20 -8.82 9.67
N TRP A 40 -19.14 -10.11 9.28
CA TRP A 40 -18.02 -10.67 8.51
C TRP A 40 -17.96 -10.11 7.08
N ASN A 41 -19.10 -10.04 6.40
CA ASN A 41 -19.15 -9.49 5.03
C ASN A 41 -18.77 -8.01 4.99
N ARG A 42 -19.10 -7.25 6.03
CA ARG A 42 -18.72 -5.83 6.17
C ARG A 42 -17.24 -5.61 6.48
N PHE A 43 -16.59 -6.58 7.13
CA PHE A 43 -15.14 -6.57 7.37
C PHE A 43 -14.35 -6.85 6.09
N GLN A 44 -14.86 -7.71 5.21
CA GLN A 44 -14.26 -8.02 3.91
C GLN A 44 -14.38 -6.87 2.89
N GLU A 45 -15.16 -5.83 3.20
CA GLU A 45 -15.29 -4.62 2.38
C GLU A 45 -14.24 -3.55 2.71
N THR A 46 -13.35 -3.78 3.69
CA THR A 46 -12.35 -2.79 4.09
C THR A 46 -11.00 -2.99 3.41
N ASP A 47 -10.78 -2.21 2.35
CA ASP A 47 -9.59 -1.38 2.08
C ASP A 47 -8.25 -1.87 2.69
N HIS A 48 -7.88 -3.13 2.45
CA HIS A 48 -6.54 -3.60 2.78
C HIS A 48 -5.56 -2.86 1.88
N PRO A 49 -4.62 -2.10 2.45
CA PRO A 49 -3.68 -1.32 1.64
C PRO A 49 -2.85 -2.29 0.80
N ASP A 50 -2.71 -1.98 -0.50
CA ASP A 50 -1.92 -2.78 -1.43
C ASP A 50 -0.51 -3.00 -0.87
N PRO A 51 -0.11 -4.26 -0.58
CA PRO A 51 1.21 -4.57 -0.05
C PRO A 51 2.34 -4.03 -0.94
N PHE A 52 2.15 -4.02 -2.26
CA PHE A 52 3.13 -3.47 -3.17
C PHE A 52 3.24 -1.95 -3.04
N ALA A 53 2.12 -1.24 -2.90
CA ALA A 53 2.13 0.21 -2.68
C ALA A 53 2.87 0.59 -1.40
N ILE A 54 2.59 -0.09 -0.28
CA ILE A 54 3.31 0.13 0.99
C ILE A 54 4.81 -0.14 0.82
N TRP A 55 5.15 -1.25 0.18
CA TRP A 55 6.54 -1.62 -0.07
C TRP A 55 7.26 -0.57 -0.93
N LEU A 56 6.63 -0.12 -2.02
CA LEU A 56 7.21 0.87 -2.93
C LEU A 56 7.44 2.22 -2.24
N ASP A 57 6.48 2.69 -1.45
CA ASP A 57 6.61 3.94 -0.70
C ASP A 57 7.74 3.86 0.33
N THR A 58 7.86 2.74 1.02
CA THR A 58 8.96 2.49 1.97
C THR A 58 10.31 2.49 1.23
N PHE A 59 10.40 1.76 0.13
CA PHE A 59 11.62 1.68 -0.68
C PHE A 59 12.07 3.07 -1.17
N LEU A 60 11.15 3.86 -1.72
CA LEU A 60 11.49 5.20 -2.25
C LEU A 60 11.90 6.17 -1.13
N ALA A 61 11.25 6.10 0.04
CA ALA A 61 11.62 6.89 1.20
C ALA A 61 13.03 6.55 1.71
N GLU A 62 13.37 5.26 1.79
CA GLU A 62 14.71 4.79 2.19
C GLU A 62 15.81 5.22 1.21
N LYS A 63 15.48 5.38 -0.08
CA LYS A 63 16.42 5.87 -1.10
C LYS A 63 16.46 7.40 -1.19
N GLU A 64 15.70 8.11 -0.37
CA GLU A 64 15.60 9.57 -0.38
C GLU A 64 15.29 10.13 -1.80
N ILE A 65 14.50 9.38 -2.58
CA ILE A 65 14.10 9.80 -3.92
C ILE A 65 13.13 10.96 -3.79
N ASN A 66 13.51 12.13 -4.31
CA ASN A 66 12.60 13.27 -4.38
C ASN A 66 11.59 13.08 -5.52
N ILE A 67 10.44 12.51 -5.19
CA ILE A 67 9.35 12.15 -6.10
C ILE A 67 8.82 13.37 -6.88
N GLU A 68 8.82 14.54 -6.25
CA GLU A 68 8.26 15.78 -6.82
C GLU A 68 9.24 16.51 -7.76
N ALA A 69 10.53 16.21 -7.68
CA ALA A 69 11.56 16.99 -8.38
C ALA A 69 11.84 16.52 -9.81
N HIS A 70 11.29 15.40 -10.25
CA HIS A 70 11.65 14.79 -11.53
C HIS A 70 10.47 14.70 -12.50
N VAL A 71 10.73 15.08 -13.76
CA VAL A 71 9.78 14.99 -14.88
C VAL A 71 10.48 14.35 -16.06
N PHE A 72 9.88 13.29 -16.60
CA PHE A 72 10.35 12.62 -17.81
C PHE A 72 9.71 13.27 -19.04
N CYS A 73 10.46 13.37 -20.13
CA CYS A 73 9.95 13.82 -21.43
C CYS A 73 9.98 12.65 -22.41
N LYS A 74 8.80 12.23 -22.89
CA LYS A 74 8.63 11.08 -23.79
C LYS A 74 7.89 11.49 -25.05
N GLN A 75 8.23 10.88 -26.18
CA GLN A 75 7.48 11.11 -27.41
C GLN A 75 6.32 10.10 -27.50
N GLY A 76 5.11 10.63 -27.55
CA GLY A 76 3.88 9.86 -27.82
C GLY A 76 3.34 10.16 -29.22
N PRO A 77 2.32 9.40 -29.67
CA PRO A 77 1.59 9.65 -30.92
C PRO A 77 1.13 11.10 -31.12
N SER A 78 0.79 11.78 -30.03
CA SER A 78 0.26 13.16 -30.05
C SER A 78 1.33 14.24 -29.86
N GLY A 79 2.61 13.85 -29.72
CA GLY A 79 3.74 14.74 -29.46
C GLY A 79 4.43 14.51 -28.11
N PRO A 80 5.20 15.48 -27.60
CA PRO A 80 5.95 15.33 -26.36
C PRO A 80 5.01 15.29 -25.14
N ASN A 81 5.16 14.25 -24.34
CA ASN A 81 4.50 14.02 -23.06
C ASN A 81 5.48 14.34 -21.93
N TYR A 82 5.07 15.19 -20.99
CA TYR A 82 5.82 15.51 -19.77
C TYR A 82 5.18 14.77 -18.60
N ILE A 83 5.89 13.79 -18.05
CA ILE A 83 5.35 12.81 -17.12
C ILE A 83 6.10 12.97 -15.80
N PRO A 84 5.46 13.54 -14.75
CA PRO A 84 6.06 13.63 -13.42
C PRO A 84 6.37 12.24 -12.86
N LEU A 85 7.45 12.12 -12.09
CA LEU A 85 7.82 10.87 -11.43
C LEU A 85 6.72 10.38 -10.48
N ALA A 86 6.02 11.29 -9.80
CA ALA A 86 4.83 10.97 -8.99
C ALA A 86 3.79 10.16 -9.78
N VAL A 87 3.49 10.56 -11.02
CA VAL A 87 2.54 9.87 -11.90
C VAL A 87 3.06 8.48 -12.26
N VAL A 88 4.35 8.34 -12.57
CA VAL A 88 4.94 7.02 -12.85
C VAL A 88 4.75 6.08 -11.66
N ILE A 89 4.99 6.57 -10.44
CA ILE A 89 4.84 5.79 -9.20
C ILE A 89 3.37 5.42 -8.96
N GLU A 90 2.44 6.33 -9.18
CA GLU A 90 1.00 6.03 -9.09
C GLU A 90 0.60 4.91 -10.04
N PHE A 91 1.04 4.98 -11.30
CA PHE A 91 0.74 3.94 -12.29
C PHE A 91 1.43 2.60 -11.97
N MET A 92 2.62 2.62 -11.37
CA MET A 92 3.25 1.40 -10.85
C MET A 92 2.39 0.73 -9.77
N LYS A 93 1.69 1.50 -8.93
CA LYS A 93 0.78 0.94 -7.91
C LYS A 93 -0.52 0.42 -8.52
N LEU A 94 -1.02 1.07 -9.57
CA LEU A 94 -2.28 0.70 -10.23
C LEU A 94 -2.17 -0.48 -11.20
N THR A 95 -0.96 -0.91 -11.56
CA THR A 95 -0.81 -2.05 -12.46
C THR A 95 -1.17 -3.39 -11.79
N GLY A 96 -1.38 -4.42 -12.60
CA GLY A 96 -1.70 -5.77 -12.13
C GLY A 96 -0.54 -6.44 -11.38
N GLN A 97 -0.89 -7.39 -10.51
CA GLN A 97 0.06 -8.08 -9.62
C GLN A 97 1.29 -8.65 -10.33
N GLU A 98 1.14 -9.18 -11.55
CA GLU A 98 2.26 -9.72 -12.32
C GLU A 98 3.29 -8.63 -12.67
N GLU A 99 2.81 -7.45 -13.07
CA GLU A 99 3.66 -6.31 -13.40
C GLU A 99 4.27 -5.70 -12.15
N GLN A 100 3.51 -5.56 -11.07
CA GLN A 100 4.03 -5.13 -9.76
C GLN A 100 5.20 -6.03 -9.31
N ASN A 101 5.06 -7.36 -9.42
CA ASN A 101 6.12 -8.31 -9.06
C ASN A 101 7.37 -8.14 -9.94
N LYS A 102 7.21 -7.90 -11.25
CA LYS A 102 8.34 -7.64 -12.16
C LYS A 102 9.04 -6.32 -11.81
N ILE A 103 8.27 -5.27 -11.53
CA ILE A 103 8.78 -3.96 -11.11
C ILE A 103 9.57 -4.09 -9.81
N GLN A 104 8.99 -4.74 -8.79
CA GLN A 104 9.65 -4.99 -7.51
C GLN A 104 10.96 -5.75 -7.69
N MET A 105 10.95 -6.84 -8.47
CA MET A 105 12.15 -7.63 -8.74
C MET A 105 13.26 -6.79 -9.40
N MET A 106 12.90 -5.92 -10.35
CA MET A 106 13.87 -5.05 -11.03
C MET A 106 14.44 -3.98 -10.09
N LEU A 107 13.61 -3.36 -9.26
CA LEU A 107 14.06 -2.39 -8.26
C LEU A 107 15.01 -3.03 -7.25
N VAL A 108 14.68 -4.21 -6.72
CA VAL A 108 15.55 -4.96 -5.79
C VAL A 108 16.87 -5.33 -6.46
N LYS A 109 16.86 -5.75 -7.73
CA LYS A 109 18.10 -6.05 -8.48
C LYS A 109 18.99 -4.82 -8.61
N LEU A 110 18.42 -3.67 -8.97
CA LEU A 110 19.17 -2.42 -9.10
C LEU A 110 19.74 -2.00 -7.76
N ASP A 111 18.95 -2.11 -6.69
CA ASP A 111 19.39 -1.77 -5.35
C ASP A 111 20.55 -2.65 -4.87
N PHE A 112 20.44 -3.97 -5.07
CA PHE A 112 21.51 -4.90 -4.72
C PHE A 112 22.82 -4.62 -5.48
N ALA A 113 22.71 -4.12 -6.70
CA ALA A 113 23.85 -3.70 -7.51
C ALA A 113 24.34 -2.26 -7.21
N ASN A 114 23.70 -1.55 -6.26
CA ASN A 114 23.90 -0.12 -6.02
C ASN A 114 23.81 0.73 -7.31
N ALA A 115 22.89 0.35 -8.20
CA ALA A 115 22.67 0.98 -9.49
C ALA A 115 21.55 2.04 -9.40
N PRO A 116 21.59 3.09 -10.24
CA PRO A 116 20.55 4.12 -10.23
C PRO A 116 19.21 3.53 -10.71
N ILE A 117 18.12 3.90 -10.03
CA ILE A 117 16.76 3.45 -10.40
C ILE A 117 16.06 4.37 -11.41
N ILE A 118 16.54 5.62 -11.57
CA ILE A 118 15.95 6.61 -12.50
C ILE A 118 15.84 6.07 -13.94
N PRO A 119 16.82 5.34 -14.50
CA PRO A 119 16.67 4.75 -15.84
C PRO A 119 15.51 3.75 -15.97
N LEU A 120 15.19 2.99 -14.91
CA LEU A 120 14.02 2.11 -14.90
C LEU A 120 12.73 2.92 -14.88
N LEU A 121 12.67 3.96 -14.05
CA LEU A 121 11.50 4.85 -13.97
C LEU A 121 11.26 5.59 -15.29
N ASP A 122 12.33 6.02 -15.95
CA ASP A 122 12.27 6.60 -17.29
C ASP A 122 11.76 5.59 -18.34
N HIS A 123 12.18 4.32 -18.25
CA HIS A 123 11.63 3.27 -19.10
C HIS A 123 10.12 3.11 -18.89
N LEU A 124 9.67 3.03 -17.64
CA LEU A 124 8.25 2.90 -17.28
C LEU A 124 7.42 4.11 -17.71
N ALA A 125 7.97 5.33 -17.63
CA ALA A 125 7.32 6.53 -18.15
C ALA A 125 7.00 6.43 -19.66
N GLY A 126 7.80 5.68 -20.42
CA GLY A 126 7.54 5.45 -21.84
C GLY A 126 6.24 4.71 -22.12
N ALA A 127 5.76 3.87 -21.21
CA ALA A 127 4.49 3.16 -21.34
C ALA A 127 3.26 4.07 -21.14
N LEU A 128 3.46 5.26 -20.55
CA LEU A 128 2.41 6.23 -20.26
C LEU A 128 2.32 7.34 -21.33
N ALA A 129 3.23 7.38 -22.30
CA ALA A 129 3.25 8.40 -23.34
C ALA A 129 2.23 8.08 -24.44
N VAL A 130 1.23 8.95 -24.62
CA VAL A 130 0.12 8.80 -25.58
C VAL A 130 0.05 9.94 -26.62
#